data_AF-A0A6G4UF88-F1
#
_entry.id   AF-A0A6G4UF88-F1
#
_cell.length_a   1.000
_cell.length_b   1.000
_cell.length_c   1.000
_cell.angle_alpha   90.00
_cell.angle_beta   90.00
_cell.angle_gamma   90.00
#
_symmetry.space_group_name_H-M   'P 1'
#
loop_
_entity.id
_entity.type
_entity.pdbx_description
1 polymer ?
#
loop_
_entity_poly.entity_id
_entity_poly.type
_entity_poly.pdbx_seq_one_letter_code
_entity_poly.pdbx_strand_id
1 'polypeptide(L)'
;MFGSVACAVLALGSLVWIGRDLTVAAAFSDLWWSWAGAPARTEDGIWATSMYDPALIAVYIVAGTTALRSPSAAGALGSAAVATILLRAPGLWTLNADWLQGVDQDLRNRALLSSGAAVTLATVLLIAVAAGRRPADAGANAYGMQMSDERPP
;
A
#
# COMPACT_ATOMS: atom_id res chain seq x y z
N MET A 1 13.02 10.24 0.61
CA MET A 1 11.95 11.00 1.28
C MET A 1 10.55 10.65 0.77
N PHE A 2 10.24 10.78 -0.52
CA PHE A 2 8.88 10.46 -1.01
C PHE A 2 8.40 9.05 -0.63
N GLY A 3 9.20 8.01 -0.88
CA GLY A 3 8.83 6.62 -0.57
C GLY A 3 8.60 6.35 0.92
N SER A 4 9.39 6.95 1.81
CA SER A 4 9.21 6.79 3.26
C SER A 4 7.95 7.51 3.76
N VAL A 5 7.64 8.69 3.22
CA VAL A 5 6.39 9.41 3.51
C VAL A 5 5.18 8.61 3.01
N ALA A 6 5.24 8.08 1.79
CA ALA A 6 4.18 7.23 1.25
C ALA A 6 3.94 5.99 2.13
N CYS A 7 5.01 5.32 2.57
CA CYS A 7 4.90 4.20 3.51
C CYS A 7 4.28 4.62 4.85
N ALA A 8 4.68 5.77 5.40
CA ALA A 8 4.11 6.28 6.64
C ALA A 8 2.60 6.56 6.52
N VAL A 9 2.16 7.20 5.42
CA VAL A 9 0.74 7.45 5.15
C VAL A 9 -0.04 6.14 5.03
N LEU A 10 0.49 5.14 4.32
CA LEU A 10 -0.14 3.82 4.19
C LEU A 10 -0.25 3.08 5.54
N ALA A 11 0.80 3.17 6.38
CA ALA A 11 0.79 2.58 7.71
C ALA A 11 -0.23 3.26 8.63
N LEU A 12 -0.28 4.58 8.65
CA LEU A 12 -1.24 5.34 9.45
C LEU A 12 -2.67 5.06 9.01
N GLY A 13 -2.95 5.03 7.70
CA GLY A 13 -4.27 4.68 7.19
C GLY A 13 -4.73 3.29 7.64
N SER A 14 -3.81 2.31 7.68
CA SER A 14 -4.11 0.96 8.16
C SER A 14 -4.33 0.94 9.69
N LEU A 15 -3.53 1.70 10.45
CA LEU A 15 -3.70 1.85 11.90
C LEU A 15 -5.02 2.49 12.29
N VAL A 16 -5.53 3.45 11.52
CA VAL A 16 -6.86 4.07 11.77
C VAL A 16 -7.96 3.02 11.71
N TRP A 17 -7.93 2.12 10.73
CA TRP A 17 -8.91 1.03 10.61
C TRP A 17 -8.77 -0.01 11.71
N ILE A 18 -7.54 -0.39 12.08
CA ILE A 18 -7.30 -1.26 13.23
C ILE A 18 -7.81 -0.61 14.52
N GLY A 19 -7.54 0.69 14.72
CA GLY A 19 -8.02 1.45 15.86
C GLY A 19 -9.54 1.48 15.94
N ARG A 20 -10.23 1.70 14.81
CA ARG A 20 -11.69 1.59 14.72
C ARG A 20 -12.16 0.19 15.12
N ASP A 21 -11.56 -0.85 14.57
CA ASP A 21 -11.94 -2.23 14.88
C ASP A 21 -11.70 -2.58 16.36
N LEU A 22 -10.68 -2.00 17.00
CA LEU A 22 -10.47 -2.09 18.44
C LEU A 22 -11.54 -1.36 19.27
N THR A 23 -12.11 -0.27 18.77
CA THR A 23 -13.20 0.44 19.48
C THR A 23 -14.54 -0.28 19.43
N VAL A 24 -14.73 -1.20 18.47
CA VAL A 24 -15.95 -2.02 18.35
C VAL A 24 -15.76 -3.45 18.87
N ALA A 25 -14.52 -3.86 19.13
CA ALA A 25 -14.21 -5.15 19.72
C ALA A 25 -14.37 -5.11 21.25
N ALA A 26 -14.95 -6.15 21.82
CA ALA A 26 -15.02 -6.31 23.27
C ALA A 26 -13.61 -6.55 23.87
N ALA A 27 -12.75 -7.28 23.15
CA ALA A 27 -11.35 -7.48 23.51
C ALA A 27 -10.43 -7.55 22.28
N PHE A 28 -9.14 -7.23 22.48
CA PHE A 28 -8.10 -7.42 21.46
C PHE A 28 -8.03 -8.87 20.95
N SER A 29 -8.31 -9.85 21.83
CA SER A 29 -8.36 -11.26 21.45
C SER A 29 -9.38 -11.55 20.37
N ASP A 30 -10.52 -10.85 20.36
CA ASP A 30 -11.56 -11.07 19.35
C ASP A 30 -11.09 -10.61 17.97
N LEU A 31 -10.36 -9.50 17.92
CA LEU A 31 -9.72 -9.01 16.71
C LEU A 31 -8.60 -9.95 16.24
N TRP A 32 -7.79 -10.47 17.16
CA TRP A 32 -6.75 -11.44 16.82
C TRP A 32 -7.34 -12.72 16.22
N TRP A 33 -8.39 -13.25 16.83
CA TRP A 33 -9.07 -14.46 16.35
C TRP A 33 -9.82 -14.21 15.03
N SER A 34 -10.38 -13.03 14.82
CA SER A 34 -10.99 -12.66 13.53
C SER A 34 -9.96 -12.66 12.40
N TRP A 35 -8.75 -12.14 12.66
CA TRP A 35 -7.64 -12.21 11.71
C TRP A 35 -7.17 -13.64 11.43
N ALA A 36 -7.25 -14.53 12.42
CA ALA A 36 -6.94 -15.95 12.26
C ALA A 36 -8.04 -16.74 11.52
N GLY A 37 -9.13 -16.09 11.09
CA GLY A 37 -10.23 -16.70 10.34
C GLY A 37 -11.31 -17.34 11.22
N ALA A 38 -11.24 -17.16 12.54
CA ALA A 38 -12.34 -17.58 13.41
C ALA A 38 -13.49 -16.56 13.32
N PRO A 39 -14.76 -17.00 13.28
CA PRO A 39 -15.90 -16.09 13.35
C PRO A 39 -15.95 -15.49 14.76
N ALA A 40 -15.29 -14.34 14.94
CA ALA A 40 -15.26 -13.63 16.21
C ALA A 40 -16.53 -12.79 16.38
N ARG A 41 -17.12 -12.83 17.58
CA ARG A 41 -18.27 -12.01 17.94
C ARG A 41 -17.85 -10.55 17.97
N THR A 42 -18.58 -9.73 17.23
CA THR A 42 -18.62 -8.28 17.39
C THR A 42 -19.86 -7.93 18.18
N GLU A 43 -19.76 -7.06 19.18
CA GLU A 43 -20.95 -6.66 19.94
C GLU A 43 -21.91 -5.82 19.08
N ASP A 44 -21.37 -4.93 18.23
CA ASP A 44 -22.19 -3.92 17.51
C ASP A 44 -21.75 -3.60 16.06
N GLY A 45 -20.90 -4.40 15.40
CA GLY A 45 -20.38 -3.97 14.08
C GLY A 45 -19.69 -5.01 13.21
N ILE A 46 -19.34 -4.60 11.99
CA ILE A 46 -18.61 -5.44 11.04
C ILE A 46 -17.12 -5.12 11.14
N TRP A 47 -16.28 -6.16 11.23
CA TRP A 47 -14.82 -6.07 11.12
C TRP A 47 -14.43 -5.48 9.77
N ALA A 48 -13.67 -4.40 9.76
CA ALA A 48 -13.18 -3.78 8.53
C ALA A 48 -11.75 -4.22 8.16
N THR A 49 -11.04 -4.85 9.10
CA THR A 49 -9.65 -5.28 8.94
C THR A 49 -9.49 -6.79 8.87
N SER A 50 -8.36 -7.21 8.31
CA SER A 50 -7.94 -8.60 8.15
C SER A 50 -6.47 -8.75 8.54
N MET A 51 -5.96 -9.99 8.54
CA MET A 51 -4.54 -10.27 8.79
C MET A 51 -3.58 -9.56 7.81
N TYR A 52 -4.08 -9.11 6.66
CA TYR A 52 -3.31 -8.34 5.69
C TYR A 52 -2.95 -6.94 6.20
N ASP A 53 -3.77 -6.32 7.05
CA ASP A 53 -3.52 -4.97 7.57
C ASP A 53 -2.29 -4.86 8.47
N PRO A 54 -2.13 -5.70 9.53
CA PRO A 54 -0.91 -5.68 10.34
C PRO A 54 0.32 -6.14 9.54
N ALA A 55 0.16 -7.09 8.61
CA ALA A 55 1.26 -7.53 7.74
C ALA A 55 1.75 -6.38 6.84
N LEU A 56 0.82 -5.63 6.22
CA LEU A 56 1.15 -4.47 5.41
C LEU A 56 1.81 -3.36 6.23
N ILE A 57 1.36 -3.10 7.46
CA ILE A 57 2.02 -2.15 8.37
C ILE A 57 3.49 -2.54 8.58
N ALA A 58 3.78 -3.81 8.85
CA ALA A 58 5.16 -4.28 9.01
C ALA A 58 5.99 -4.05 7.74
N VAL A 59 5.42 -4.36 6.55
CA VAL A 59 6.06 -4.10 5.25
C VAL A 59 6.34 -2.60 5.06
N TYR A 60 5.40 -1.72 5.39
CA TYR A 60 5.58 -0.26 5.27
C TYR A 60 6.66 0.27 6.20
N ILE A 61 6.71 -0.22 7.44
CA ILE A 61 7.77 0.17 8.39
C ILE A 61 9.14 -0.25 7.86
N VAL A 62 9.28 -1.49 7.39
CA VAL A 62 10.55 -2.00 6.85
C VAL A 62 10.96 -1.25 5.57
N ALA A 63 10.03 -1.08 4.62
CA ALA A 63 10.32 -0.37 3.37
C ALA A 63 10.62 1.12 3.61
N GLY A 64 9.85 1.77 4.49
CA GLY A 64 10.04 3.17 4.86
C GLY A 64 11.36 3.42 5.59
N THR A 65 11.72 2.57 6.54
CA THR A 65 13.01 2.65 7.24
C THR A 65 14.18 2.36 6.31
N THR A 66 14.04 1.38 5.42
CA THR A 66 15.04 1.09 4.37
C THR A 66 15.24 2.30 3.46
N ALA A 67 14.18 2.99 3.07
CA ALA A 67 14.23 4.20 2.25
C ALA A 67 14.90 5.41 2.93
N LEU A 68 14.93 5.43 4.27
CA LEU A 68 15.67 6.46 5.04
C LEU A 68 17.15 6.09 5.21
N ARG A 69 17.47 4.80 5.26
CA ARG A 69 18.81 4.31 5.62
C ARG A 69 19.67 3.88 4.43
N SER A 70 19.06 3.58 3.28
CA SER A 70 19.76 3.01 2.13
C SER A 70 19.41 3.74 0.83
N PRO A 71 20.43 4.09 0.01
CA PRO A 71 20.21 4.61 -1.33
C PRO A 71 19.64 3.55 -2.30
N SER A 72 19.73 2.25 -1.96
CA SER A 72 19.23 1.13 -2.79
C SER A 72 17.87 0.60 -2.30
N ALA A 73 16.97 1.49 -1.87
CA ALA A 73 15.66 1.10 -1.34
C ALA A 73 14.60 0.81 -2.41
N ALA A 74 14.95 0.95 -3.71
CA ALA A 74 14.01 0.80 -4.82
C ALA A 74 13.32 -0.56 -4.84
N GLY A 75 14.05 -1.65 -4.53
CA GLY A 75 13.47 -2.99 -4.45
C GLY A 75 12.41 -3.10 -3.34
N ALA A 76 12.74 -2.68 -2.12
CA ALA A 76 11.83 -2.73 -0.97
C ALA A 76 10.57 -1.89 -1.19
N LEU A 77 10.72 -0.66 -1.70
CA LEU A 77 9.60 0.22 -2.01
C LEU A 77 8.71 -0.33 -3.13
N GLY A 78 9.32 -0.90 -4.18
CA GLY A 78 8.59 -1.53 -5.28
C GLY A 78 7.78 -2.74 -4.81
N SER A 79 8.39 -3.62 -4.01
CA SER A 79 7.70 -4.78 -3.42
C SER A 79 6.55 -4.36 -2.49
N ALA A 80 6.77 -3.34 -1.65
CA ALA A 80 5.71 -2.80 -0.79
C ALA A 80 4.53 -2.27 -1.60
N ALA A 81 4.79 -1.49 -2.65
CA ALA A 81 3.75 -0.97 -3.53
C ALA A 81 2.94 -2.09 -4.22
N VAL A 82 3.62 -3.10 -4.76
CA VAL A 82 2.97 -4.26 -5.39
C VAL A 82 2.12 -5.02 -4.38
N ALA A 83 2.65 -5.29 -3.18
CA ALA A 83 1.91 -5.95 -2.12
C ALA A 83 0.64 -5.17 -1.72
N THR A 84 0.73 -3.84 -1.57
CA THR A 84 -0.44 -2.99 -1.30
C THR A 84 -1.50 -3.12 -2.39
N ILE A 85 -1.11 -3.02 -3.67
CA ILE A 85 -2.05 -3.11 -4.79
C ILE A 85 -2.74 -4.47 -4.78
N LEU A 86 -1.98 -5.57 -4.70
CA LEU A 86 -2.52 -6.92 -4.74
C LEU A 86 -3.47 -7.23 -3.59
N LEU A 87 -3.17 -6.73 -2.38
CA LEU A 87 -3.97 -7.01 -1.20
C LEU A 87 -5.17 -6.07 -1.04
N ARG A 88 -5.10 -4.83 -1.55
CA ARG A 88 -6.17 -3.84 -1.40
C ARG A 88 -7.10 -3.71 -2.61
N ALA A 89 -6.64 -4.03 -3.82
CA ALA A 89 -7.49 -3.97 -5.02
C ALA A 89 -8.70 -4.94 -4.96
N PRO A 90 -8.57 -6.20 -4.50
CA PRO A 90 -9.72 -7.09 -4.34
C PRO A 90 -10.75 -6.56 -3.33
N GLY A 91 -10.31 -5.76 -2.34
CA GLY A 91 -11.19 -5.09 -1.39
C GLY A 91 -12.15 -4.11 -2.07
N LEU A 92 -11.72 -3.42 -3.13
CA LEU A 92 -12.59 -2.51 -3.90
C LEU A 92 -13.74 -3.26 -4.59
N TRP A 93 -13.45 -4.45 -5.12
CA TRP A 93 -14.46 -5.31 -5.72
C TRP A 93 -15.39 -5.90 -4.66
N THR A 94 -14.81 -6.45 -3.59
CA THR A 94 -15.56 -7.10 -2.50
C THR A 94 -16.52 -6.12 -1.85
N LEU A 95 -16.06 -4.91 -1.53
CA LEU A 95 -16.90 -3.87 -0.93
C LEU A 95 -18.02 -3.40 -1.85
N ASN A 96 -17.96 -3.67 -3.16
CA ASN A 96 -19.04 -3.34 -4.08
C ASN A 96 -20.05 -4.48 -4.32
N ALA A 97 -19.83 -5.63 -3.72
CA ALA A 97 -20.59 -6.82 -4.03
C ALA A 97 -21.98 -6.85 -3.39
N ASP A 98 -22.91 -7.53 -4.05
CA ASP A 98 -24.32 -7.58 -3.65
C ASP A 98 -24.55 -8.32 -2.31
N TRP A 99 -23.65 -9.21 -1.90
CA TRP A 99 -23.76 -9.85 -0.59
C TRP A 99 -23.43 -8.91 0.59
N LEU A 100 -22.96 -7.69 0.32
CA LEU A 100 -22.68 -6.64 1.32
C LEU A 100 -23.72 -5.51 1.32
N GLN A 101 -24.88 -5.68 0.67
CA GLN A 101 -25.93 -4.65 0.59
C GLN A 101 -26.60 -4.29 1.95
N GLY A 102 -26.29 -5.01 3.04
CA GLY A 102 -26.78 -4.71 4.40
C GLY A 102 -25.83 -3.88 5.27
N VAL A 103 -24.66 -3.48 4.76
CA VAL A 103 -23.67 -2.69 5.51
C VAL A 103 -24.02 -1.20 5.47
N ASP A 104 -23.72 -0.51 6.58
CA ASP A 104 -23.80 0.95 6.66
C ASP A 104 -23.09 1.62 5.46
N GLN A 105 -23.83 2.47 4.75
CA GLN A 105 -23.39 3.08 3.51
C GLN A 105 -22.25 4.09 3.72
N ASP A 106 -22.24 4.82 4.83
CA ASP A 106 -21.18 5.78 5.13
C ASP A 106 -19.87 5.04 5.45
N LEU A 107 -19.97 3.96 6.24
CA LEU A 107 -18.83 3.08 6.52
C LEU A 107 -18.24 2.47 5.24
N ARG A 108 -19.11 1.91 4.38
CA ARG A 108 -18.71 1.34 3.08
C ARG A 108 -18.03 2.38 2.21
N ASN A 109 -18.57 3.59 2.14
CA ASN A 109 -18.00 4.67 1.33
C ASN A 109 -16.61 5.11 1.86
N ARG A 110 -16.45 5.24 3.18
CA ARG A 110 -15.14 5.52 3.80
C ARG A 110 -14.12 4.40 3.54
N ALA A 111 -14.55 3.13 3.61
CA ALA A 111 -13.71 1.98 3.31
C ALA A 111 -13.26 1.95 1.83
N LEU A 112 -14.17 2.26 0.90
CA LEU A 112 -13.88 2.38 -0.52
C LEU A 112 -12.90 3.52 -0.82
N LEU A 113 -13.16 4.72 -0.28
CA LEU A 113 -12.31 5.89 -0.49
C LEU A 113 -10.89 5.66 0.06
N SER A 114 -10.78 5.13 1.28
CA SER A 114 -9.47 4.86 1.88
C SER A 114 -8.71 3.72 1.16
N SER A 115 -9.40 2.67 0.72
CA SER A 115 -8.79 1.60 -0.09
C SER A 115 -8.34 2.11 -1.46
N GLY A 116 -9.17 2.93 -2.11
CA GLY A 116 -8.84 3.54 -3.40
C GLY A 116 -7.66 4.50 -3.30
N ALA A 117 -7.61 5.30 -2.23
CA ALA A 117 -6.47 6.18 -1.94
C ALA A 117 -5.18 5.37 -1.70
N ALA A 118 -5.25 4.26 -0.95
CA ALA A 118 -4.10 3.40 -0.71
C ALA A 118 -3.55 2.76 -1.99
N VAL A 119 -4.44 2.22 -2.84
CA VAL A 119 -4.06 1.65 -4.15
C VAL A 119 -3.47 2.73 -5.07
N THR A 120 -4.06 3.92 -5.09
CA THR A 120 -3.56 5.04 -5.89
C THR A 120 -2.16 5.46 -5.44
N LEU A 121 -1.95 5.65 -4.14
CA LEU A 121 -0.66 6.03 -3.58
C LEU A 121 0.40 4.96 -3.84
N ALA A 122 0.05 3.68 -3.69
CA ALA A 122 0.94 2.57 -4.03
C ALA A 122 1.28 2.53 -5.52
N THR A 123 0.33 2.82 -6.40
CA THR A 123 0.57 2.90 -7.85
C THR A 123 1.53 4.04 -8.18
N VAL A 124 1.33 5.23 -7.62
CA VAL A 124 2.24 6.36 -7.79
C VAL A 124 3.64 6.02 -7.25
N LEU A 125 3.72 5.35 -6.10
CA LEU A 125 4.99 4.89 -5.54
C LEU A 125 5.71 3.91 -6.49
N LEU A 126 4.98 2.95 -7.07
CA LEU A 126 5.53 1.98 -8.01
C LEU A 126 6.06 2.66 -9.28
N ILE A 127 5.31 3.63 -9.83
CA ILE A 127 5.73 4.43 -10.99
C ILE A 127 6.98 5.23 -10.65
N ALA A 128 7.05 5.86 -9.47
CA ALA A 128 8.22 6.62 -9.04
C ALA A 128 9.47 5.73 -8.91
N VAL A 129 9.32 4.51 -8.36
CA VAL A 129 10.39 3.51 -8.29
C VAL A 129 10.84 3.10 -9.70
N ALA A 130 9.90 2.82 -10.61
CA ALA A 130 10.22 2.42 -11.98
C ALA A 130 10.92 3.54 -12.76
N ALA A 131 10.46 4.79 -12.63
CA ALA A 131 11.07 5.95 -13.25
C ALA A 131 12.50 6.19 -12.73
N GLY A 132 12.73 6.06 -11.42
CA GLY A 132 14.05 6.21 -10.81
C GLY A 132 15.05 5.11 -11.15
N ARG A 133 14.59 3.95 -11.66
CA ARG A 133 15.44 2.86 -12.13
C ARG A 133 15.90 3.00 -13.59
N ARG A 134 15.36 3.95 -14.36
CA ARG A 134 15.79 4.14 -15.75
C ARG A 134 17.24 4.63 -15.77
N PRO A 135 18.19 3.88 -16.37
CA PRO A 135 19.58 4.30 -16.44
C PRO A 135 19.69 5.62 -17.23
N ALA A 136 20.52 6.54 -16.74
CA ALA A 136 20.82 7.81 -17.41
C ALA A 136 21.52 7.64 -18.78
N ASP A 137 21.90 6.40 -19.12
CA ASP A 137 22.66 6.03 -20.32
C ASP A 137 21.91 6.27 -21.63
N ALA A 138 20.59 6.48 -21.61
CA ALA A 138 19.85 6.89 -22.80
C ALA A 138 20.25 8.29 -23.30
N GLY A 139 20.71 9.18 -22.41
CA GLY A 139 21.27 10.48 -22.79
C GLY A 139 22.75 10.42 -23.18
N ALA A 140 23.54 9.62 -22.46
CA ALA A 140 24.98 9.49 -22.72
C ALA A 140 25.30 8.77 -24.03
N ASN A 141 24.52 7.74 -24.40
CA ASN A 141 24.67 7.05 -25.69
C ASN A 141 24.21 7.92 -26.87
N ALA A 142 23.23 8.81 -26.69
CA ALA A 142 22.81 9.76 -27.72
C ALA A 142 23.89 10.83 -27.98
N TYR A 143 24.53 11.35 -26.93
CA TYR A 143 25.66 12.27 -27.07
C TYR A 143 26.92 11.58 -27.63
N GLY A 144 27.22 10.36 -27.21
CA GLY A 144 28.36 9.59 -27.72
C GLY A 144 28.25 9.20 -29.19
N MET A 145 27.04 8.90 -29.66
CA MET A 145 26.77 8.60 -31.06
C MET A 145 26.85 9.86 -31.94
N GLN A 146 26.36 11.01 -31.44
CA GLN A 146 26.45 12.29 -32.15
C GLN A 146 27.90 12.81 -32.26
N MET A 147 28.74 12.60 -31.24
CA MET A 147 30.16 13.00 -31.27
C MET A 147 31.02 12.11 -32.20
N SER A 148 30.54 10.91 -32.53
CA SER A 148 31.23 9.98 -33.44
C SER A 148 31.06 10.38 -34.91
N ASP A 149 29.94 11.03 -35.26
CA ASP A 149 29.66 11.54 -36.63
C ASP A 149 30.37 12.87 -36.95
N GLU A 150 30.83 13.60 -35.94
CA GLU A 150 31.52 14.90 -36.13
C GLU A 150 33.05 14.79 -36.29
N ARG A 151 33.63 13.58 -36.30
CA ARG A 151 35.07 13.40 -36.47
C ARG A 151 35.42 13.39 -37.97
N PRO A 152 36.08 14.41 -38.52
CA PRO A 152 36.46 14.41 -39.93
C PRO A 152 37.59 13.39 -40.20
N PRO A 153 37.70 12.89 -41.45
CA PRO A 153 38.59 11.79 -41.84
C PRO A 153 40.09 12.10 -41.70
#